data_AF-A0A0C2S2E1-F1
#
_entry.id   AF-A0A0C2S2E1-F1
#
_cell.length_a   1.000
_cell.length_b   1.000
_cell.length_c   1.000
_cell.angle_alpha   90.00
_cell.angle_beta   90.00
_cell.angle_gamma   90.00
#
_symmetry.space_group_name_H-M   'P 1'
#
loop_
_entity.id
_entity.type
_entity.pdbx_description
1 polymer ?
#
loop_
_entity_poly.entity_id
_entity_poly.type
_entity_poly.pdbx_seq_one_letter_code
_entity_poly.pdbx_strand_id
1 'polypeptide(L)' 'MAINTVNDVITNLETENSKLIKELEHQDIEKDLKEFKKNLSAFADSQTVTPELLHILVDKIEINTDGTANIHYRFKEPS' A
#
# COMPACT_ATOMS: atom_id res chain seq x y z
N MET A 1 22.98 32.84 -36.26
CA MET A 1 23.31 31.48 -35.76
C MET A 1 23.03 31.36 -34.27
N ALA A 2 23.64 32.17 -33.40
CA ALA A 2 23.41 32.11 -31.95
C ALA A 2 21.93 32.25 -31.50
N ILE A 3 21.16 33.15 -32.11
CA ILE A 3 19.74 33.35 -31.79
C ILE A 3 18.89 32.10 -32.08
N ASN A 4 19.17 31.41 -33.19
CA ASN A 4 18.42 30.20 -33.55
C ASN A 4 18.72 29.06 -32.58
N THR A 5 19.98 28.91 -32.18
CA THR A 5 20.38 27.93 -31.18
C THR A 5 19.73 28.20 -29.82
N VAL A 6 19.61 29.47 -29.42
CA VAL A 6 18.90 29.85 -28.19
C VAL A 6 17.42 29.51 -28.28
N ASN A 7 16.78 29.77 -29.41
CA ASN A 7 15.38 29.43 -29.63
C ASN A 7 15.15 27.91 -29.54
N ASP A 8 16.00 27.11 -30.18
CA ASP A 8 15.89 25.65 -30.13
C ASP A 8 16.01 25.12 -28.68
N VAL A 9 16.90 25.70 -27.89
CA VAL A 9 17.05 25.36 -26.46
C VAL A 9 15.80 25.74 -25.67
N ILE A 10 15.21 26.91 -25.92
CA ILE A 10 13.96 27.34 -25.26
C ILE A 10 12.83 26.36 -25.57
N THR A 11 12.64 25.99 -26.84
CA THR A 11 11.55 25.08 -27.24
C THR A 11 11.72 23.69 -26.64
N ASN A 12 12.97 23.21 -26.54
CA ASN A 12 13.27 21.93 -25.89
C ASN A 12 12.96 21.97 -24.39
N LEU A 13 13.36 23.05 -23.69
CA LEU A 13 13.06 23.25 -22.27
C LEU A 13 11.55 23.35 -22.02
N GLU A 14 10.81 24.05 -22.87
CA GLU A 14 9.34 24.14 -22.77
C GLU A 14 8.68 22.76 -22.92
N THR A 15 9.18 21.95 -23.86
CA THR A 15 8.68 20.59 -24.10
C THR A 15 8.95 19.67 -22.92
N GLU A 16 10.16 19.72 -22.36
CA GLU A 16 10.56 18.91 -21.20
C GLU A 16 9.77 19.31 -19.95
N ASN A 17 9.57 20.61 -19.74
CA ASN A 17 8.79 21.14 -18.62
C ASN A 17 7.31 20.72 -18.73
N SER A 18 6.71 20.78 -19.93
CA SER A 18 5.34 20.31 -20.16
C SER A 18 5.18 18.81 -19.87
N LYS A 19 6.20 18.00 -20.19
CA LYS A 19 6.19 16.56 -19.91
C LYS A 19 6.25 16.29 -18.40
N LEU A 20 7.13 16.98 -17.68
CA LEU A 20 7.26 16.85 -16.22
C LEU A 20 5.98 17.27 -15.48
N ILE A 21 5.33 18.35 -15.93
CA ILE A 21 4.04 18.78 -15.37
C ILE A 21 2.99 17.68 -15.54
N LYS A 22 2.88 17.08 -16.73
CA LYS A 22 1.94 15.98 -16.96
C LYS A 22 2.24 14.75 -16.11
N GLU A 23 3.51 14.40 -15.93
CA GLU A 23 3.90 13.27 -15.07
C GLU A 23 3.56 13.54 -13.59
N LEU A 24 3.69 14.79 -13.13
CA LEU A 24 3.27 15.22 -11.79
C LEU A 24 1.74 15.22 -11.64
N GLU A 25 0.99 15.63 -12.66
CA GLU A 25 -0.48 15.58 -12.66
C GLU A 25 -1.02 14.13 -12.61
N HIS A 26 -0.28 13.15 -13.13
CA HIS A 26 -0.66 11.73 -13.06
C HIS A 26 -0.31 11.08 -11.71
N GLN A 27 0.51 11.73 -10.89
CA GLN A 27 0.78 11.33 -9.52
C GLN A 27 -0.21 12.00 -8.57
N ASP A 28 -1.50 11.71 -8.72
CA ASP A 28 -2.54 12.08 -7.75
C ASP A 28 -2.43 11.18 -6.49
N ILE A 29 -1.21 11.13 -5.94
CA ILE A 29 -0.82 10.36 -4.76
C ILE A 29 -1.70 10.75 -3.57
N GLU A 30 -2.17 11.99 -3.53
CA GLU A 30 -3.09 12.45 -2.49
C GLU A 30 -4.43 11.71 -2.54
N LYS A 31 -5.00 11.52 -3.74
CA LYS A 31 -6.23 10.77 -3.93
C LYS A 31 -6.05 9.29 -3.59
N ASP A 32 -4.98 8.67 -4.08
CA ASP A 32 -4.69 7.26 -3.80
C ASP A 32 -4.46 7.02 -2.31
N LEU A 33 -3.72 7.91 -1.64
CA LEU A 33 -3.48 7.85 -0.19
C LEU A 33 -4.78 8.03 0.59
N LYS A 34 -5.67 8.91 0.13
CA LYS A 34 -6.98 9.14 0.76
C LYS A 34 -7.88 7.92 0.63
N GLU A 35 -7.91 7.28 -0.54
CA GLU A 35 -8.66 6.04 -0.77
C GLU A 35 -8.09 4.88 0.06
N PHE A 36 -6.77 4.74 0.09
CA PHE A 36 -6.10 3.74 0.93
C PHE A 36 -6.43 3.91 2.42
N LYS A 37 -6.34 5.13 2.96
CA LYS A 37 -6.70 5.41 4.36
C LYS A 37 -8.15 5.04 4.67
N LYS A 38 -9.08 5.35 3.76
CA LYS A 38 -10.49 4.99 3.92
C LYS A 38 -10.67 3.47 3.98
N ASN A 39 -10.03 2.73 3.08
CA ASN A 39 -10.10 1.27 3.04
C ASN A 39 -9.47 0.64 4.29
N LEU A 40 -8.37 1.20 4.78
CA LEU A 40 -7.72 0.74 6.01
C LEU A 40 -8.57 0.99 7.25
N SER A 41 -9.24 2.14 7.36
CA SER A 41 -10.18 2.41 8.45
C SER A 41 -11.34 1.42 8.44
N ALA A 42 -11.96 1.20 7.28
CA ALA A 42 -13.04 0.23 7.14
C ALA A 42 -12.60 -1.21 7.49
N PHE A 43 -11.36 -1.57 7.15
CA PHE A 43 -10.77 -2.84 7.54
C PHE A 43 -10.52 -2.93 9.06
N ALA A 44 -10.01 -1.86 9.69
CA ALA A 44 -9.78 -1.83 11.14
C ALA A 44 -11.10 -1.88 11.94
N ASP A 45 -12.17 -1.28 11.43
CA ASP A 45 -13.50 -1.30 12.05
C ASP A 45 -14.23 -2.64 11.84
N SER A 46 -13.75 -3.47 10.90
CA SER A 46 -14.28 -4.82 10.71
C SER A 46 -13.86 -5.70 11.89
N GLN A 47 -14.84 -6.13 12.70
CA GLN A 47 -14.66 -7.15 13.73
C GLN A 47 -14.60 -8.59 13.16
N THR A 48 -14.43 -8.72 11.84
CA THR A 48 -14.46 -10.02 11.15
C THR A 48 -13.04 -10.54 10.96
N VAL A 49 -12.72 -11.66 11.61
CA VAL A 49 -11.49 -12.41 11.34
C VAL A 49 -11.69 -13.22 10.06
N THR A 50 -10.98 -12.86 9.00
CA THR A 50 -10.95 -13.67 7.78
C THR A 50 -10.04 -14.89 7.97
N PRO A 51 -10.24 -16.00 7.23
CA PRO A 51 -9.35 -17.17 7.30
C PRO A 51 -7.89 -16.83 7.02
N GLU A 52 -7.63 -15.87 6.14
CA GLU A 52 -6.28 -15.40 5.81
C GLU A 52 -5.62 -14.71 7.02
N LEU A 53 -6.39 -13.91 7.77
CA LEU A 53 -5.92 -13.34 9.03
C LEU A 53 -5.71 -14.41 10.08
N LEU A 54 -6.58 -15.42 10.16
CA LEU A 54 -6.46 -16.52 11.12
C LEU A 54 -5.09 -17.21 11.03
N HIS A 55 -4.59 -17.47 9.82
CA HIS A 55 -3.26 -18.05 9.61
C HIS A 55 -2.11 -17.17 10.15
N ILE A 56 -2.27 -15.85 10.11
CA ILE A 56 -1.29 -14.90 10.66
C ILE A 56 -1.38 -14.89 12.20
N LEU A 57 -2.58 -15.04 12.75
CA LEU A 57 -2.83 -14.99 14.19
C LEU A 57 -2.39 -16.27 14.92
N VAL A 58 -2.38 -17.41 14.22
CA VAL A 58 -1.99 -18.72 14.79
C VAL A 58 -0.47 -18.88 14.79
N ASP A 59 0.07 -19.31 15.93
CA ASP A 59 1.47 -19.67 16.11
C ASP A 59 1.71 -21.15 15.79
N LYS A 60 0.98 -22.03 16.49
CA LYS A 60 1.01 -23.48 16.27
C LYS A 60 -0.33 -24.13 16.60
N ILE A 61 -0.55 -25.30 16.01
CA ILE A 61 -1.67 -26.19 16.31
C ILE A 61 -1.08 -27.49 16.84
N GLU A 62 -1.44 -27.85 18.07
CA GLU A 62 -1.07 -29.13 18.69
C GLU A 62 -2.25 -30.08 18.62
N ILE A 63 -2.01 -31.31 18.19
CA ILE A 63 -3.02 -32.36 18.16
C ILE A 63 -2.67 -33.36 19.27
N ASN A 64 -3.59 -33.48 20.23
CA ASN A 64 -3.46 -34.41 21.34
C ASN A 64 -3.77 -35.84 20.89
N THR A 65 -3.35 -36.82 21.70
CA THR A 65 -3.56 -38.25 21.42
C THR A 65 -5.02 -38.68 21.42
N ASP A 66 -5.91 -37.89 22.01
CA ASP A 66 -7.37 -38.06 21.98
C ASP A 66 -8.04 -37.44 20.73
N GLY A 67 -7.25 -36.84 19.84
CA GLY A 67 -7.71 -36.17 18.63
C GLY A 67 -8.17 -34.72 18.86
N THR A 68 -8.05 -34.18 20.07
CA THR A 68 -8.38 -32.77 20.33
C THR A 68 -7.29 -31.83 19.80
N ALA A 69 -7.69 -30.68 19.28
CA ALA A 69 -6.78 -29.65 18.77
C ALA A 69 -6.65 -28.49 19.76
N ASN A 70 -5.41 -28.10 20.05
CA ASN A 70 -5.08 -26.93 20.85
C ASN A 70 -4.40 -25.88 19.97
N ILE A 71 -5.05 -24.72 19.82
CA ILE A 71 -4.58 -23.62 18.97
C ILE A 71 -3.86 -22.60 19.85
N HIS A 72 -2.59 -22.37 19.54
CA HIS A 72 -1.77 -21.34 20.16
C HIS A 72 -1.78 -20.09 19.28
N TYR A 73 -2.16 -18.94 19.84
CA TYR A 73 -2.21 -17.66 19.14
C TYR A 73 -1.00 -16.81 19.52
N ARG A 74 -0.43 -16.10 18.54
CA ARG A 74 0.77 -15.26 18.71
C ARG A 74 0.60 -14.09 19.70
N PHE A 75 -0.64 -13.66 19.90
CA PHE A 75 -0.99 -12.51 20.73
C PHE A 75 -1.56 -12.91 22.09
N LYS A 76 -1.41 -14.17 22.51
CA LYS A 76 -1.77 -14.54 23.88
C LYS A 76 -0.89 -13.73 24.84
N GLU A 77 -1.53 -13.00 25.75
CA GLU A 77 -0.83 -12.44 26.89
C GLU A 77 -0.10 -13.56 27.63
N PRO A 78 1.16 -13.33 28.07
CA PRO A 78 1.86 -14.30 28.89
C PRO A 78 1.06 -14.51 30.17
N SER A 79 0.61 -15.74 30.39
CA SER A 79 -0.09 -16.21 31.60
C SER A 79 0.84 -16.27 32.79
#